data_AF-A0A0B7BY28-F1
#
_entry.id   AF-A0A0B7BY28-F1
#
_cell.length_a   1.000
_cell.length_b   1.000
_cell.length_c   1.000
_cell.angle_alpha   90.00
_cell.angle_beta   90.00
_cell.angle_gamma   90.00
#
_symmetry.space_group_name_H-M   'P 1'
#
loop_
_entity.id
_entity.type
_entity.pdbx_description
1 polymer ?
#
loop_
_entity_poly.entity_id
_entity_poly.type
_entity_poly.pdbx_seq_one_letter_code
_entity_poly.pdbx_strand_id
1 'polypeptide(L)'
;KFDDDVVSRCTKSEAIDHNFGGQDDDLTVRHCTNAYMLVYIRDSEILEPVCEREIPDSLTARLNEERKLEAFKRKERTEAHLYMNVHILTEDNFCGHQGNDLFDTEK
;
A
#
# COMPACT_ATOMS: atom_id res chain seq x y z
N LYS A 1 10.81 16.84 -6.42
CA LYS A 1 9.64 16.20 -7.04
C LYS A 1 9.37 14.89 -6.30
N PHE A 2 8.14 14.72 -5.81
CA PHE A 2 7.66 13.46 -5.24
C PHE A 2 6.74 12.83 -6.30
N ASP A 3 7.09 11.64 -6.78
CA ASP A 3 6.41 10.90 -7.84
C ASP A 3 6.28 9.44 -7.38
N ASP A 4 5.20 9.16 -6.64
CA ASP A 4 4.97 7.91 -5.90
C ASP A 4 6.18 7.46 -5.06
N ASP A 5 6.85 6.37 -5.45
CA ASP A 5 8.02 5.80 -4.78
C ASP A 5 9.34 6.50 -5.14
N VAL A 6 9.31 7.42 -6.13
CA VAL A 6 10.48 8.12 -6.63
C VAL A 6 10.53 9.56 -6.10
N VAL A 7 11.61 9.88 -5.40
CA VAL A 7 11.91 11.24 -4.93
C VAL A 7 13.17 11.77 -5.62
N SER A 8 13.04 12.90 -6.30
CA SER A 8 14.16 13.53 -7.04
C SER A 8 14.26 15.02 -6.78
N ARG A 9 15.49 15.57 -6.88
CA ARG A 9 15.70 17.02 -6.85
C ARG A 9 15.16 17.64 -8.15
N CYS A 10 14.55 18.82 -8.03
CA CYS A 10 14.06 19.60 -9.16
C CYS A 10 14.37 21.08 -8.95
N THR A 11 14.36 21.83 -10.04
CA THR A 11 14.52 23.28 -10.06
C THR A 11 13.22 23.99 -9.68
N LYS A 12 13.30 25.29 -9.34
CA LYS A 12 12.11 26.11 -9.06
C LYS A 12 11.21 26.26 -10.28
N SER A 13 11.79 26.37 -11.47
CA SER A 13 11.03 26.51 -12.72
C SER A 13 10.23 25.24 -13.05
N GLU A 14 10.83 24.06 -12.82
CA GLU A 14 10.10 22.78 -12.95
C GLU A 14 8.98 22.61 -11.92
N ALA A 15 9.12 23.19 -10.72
CA ALA A 15 8.11 23.12 -9.68
C ALA A 15 6.97 24.14 -9.88
N ILE A 16 7.24 25.31 -10.48
CA ILE A 16 6.29 26.41 -10.61
C ILE A 16 5.91 26.63 -12.08
N ASP A 17 6.84 27.14 -12.88
CA ASP A 17 6.56 27.64 -14.23
C ASP A 17 6.02 26.56 -15.17
N HIS A 18 6.59 25.35 -15.10
CA HIS A 18 6.16 24.21 -15.92
C HIS A 18 4.76 23.68 -15.56
N ASN A 19 4.16 24.14 -14.44
CA ASN A 19 2.84 23.69 -13.98
C ASN A 19 1.73 24.74 -14.19
N PHE A 20 2.00 25.87 -14.87
CA PHE A 20 0.96 26.86 -15.21
C PHE A 20 -0.08 26.32 -16.21
N GLY A 21 0.28 25.35 -17.06
CA GLY A 21 -0.56 24.84 -18.14
C GLY A 21 -0.57 25.74 -19.39
N GLY A 22 -1.47 25.46 -20.33
CA GLY A 22 -1.67 26.29 -21.55
C GLY A 22 -0.73 25.99 -22.72
N GLN A 23 -0.19 24.77 -22.80
CA GLN A 23 0.60 24.34 -23.96
C GLN A 23 -0.35 23.80 -25.04
N ASP A 24 -0.83 24.71 -25.90
CA ASP A 24 -1.69 24.43 -27.06
C ASP A 24 -0.91 23.76 -28.20
N ASP A 25 -0.37 22.55 -27.97
CA ASP A 25 0.26 21.77 -29.04
C ASP A 25 -0.43 20.40 -29.18
N ASP A 26 -1.30 20.35 -30.20
CA ASP A 26 -2.35 19.37 -30.49
C ASP A 26 -1.84 17.96 -30.87
N LEU A 27 -0.60 17.59 -30.54
CA LEU A 27 0.00 16.33 -30.98
C LEU A 27 0.81 15.57 -29.92
N THR A 28 0.91 16.07 -28.68
CA THR A 28 1.56 15.31 -27.60
C THR A 28 0.67 15.22 -26.36
N VAL A 29 -0.06 14.11 -26.25
CA VAL A 29 -0.84 13.69 -25.06
C VAL A 29 0.02 13.60 -23.78
N ARG A 30 1.33 13.82 -23.87
CA ARG A 30 2.27 13.47 -22.80
C ARG A 30 2.38 14.49 -21.67
N HIS A 31 2.04 15.76 -21.86
CA HIS A 31 2.22 16.77 -20.80
C HIS A 31 1.13 17.86 -20.76
N CYS A 32 -0.14 17.46 -20.70
CA CYS A 32 -1.21 18.33 -20.18
C CYS A 32 -1.10 18.49 -18.65
N THR A 33 0.10 18.64 -18.11
CA THR A 33 0.34 18.71 -16.67
C THR A 33 0.18 20.15 -16.21
N ASN A 34 -0.76 20.38 -15.31
CA ASN A 34 -0.97 21.67 -14.66
C ASN A 34 -1.15 21.47 -13.15
N ALA A 35 -0.91 22.52 -12.37
CA ALA A 35 -1.15 22.49 -10.95
C ALA A 35 -2.66 22.54 -10.66
N TYR A 36 -3.16 21.58 -9.89
CA TYR A 36 -4.56 21.55 -9.45
C TYR A 36 -4.77 22.15 -8.05
N MET A 37 -3.71 22.16 -7.22
CA MET A 37 -3.75 22.62 -5.83
C MET A 37 -2.42 23.27 -5.46
N LEU A 38 -2.49 24.40 -4.75
CA LEU A 38 -1.34 25.14 -4.24
C LEU A 38 -1.45 25.27 -2.73
N VAL A 39 -0.33 25.15 -2.04
CA VAL A 39 -0.23 25.33 -0.58
C VAL A 39 0.71 26.50 -0.31
N TYR A 40 0.21 27.54 0.35
CA TYR A 40 0.99 28.69 0.81
C TYR A 40 1.08 28.69 2.32
N ILE A 41 2.22 29.12 2.85
CA ILE A 41 2.46 29.27 4.29
C ILE A 41 2.73 30.75 4.54
N ARG A 42 2.17 31.30 5.62
CA ARG A 42 2.47 32.68 6.02
C ARG A 42 3.92 32.75 6.50
N ASP A 43 4.65 33.80 6.10
CA ASP A 43 6.07 33.99 6.50
C ASP A 43 6.31 33.94 8.02
N SER A 44 5.30 34.27 8.83
CA SER A 44 5.36 34.24 10.29
C SER A 44 5.01 32.87 10.91
N GLU A 45 4.76 31.83 10.11
CA GLU A 45 4.33 30.49 10.54
C GLU A 45 5.24 29.37 9.99
N ILE A 46 4.95 28.11 10.32
CA ILE A 46 5.57 27.29 11.36
C ILE A 46 6.12 26.06 10.62
N LEU A 47 7.45 25.95 10.49
CA LEU A 47 8.14 24.75 9.97
C LEU A 47 9.21 24.34 10.98
N GLU A 48 8.77 24.06 12.20
CA GLU A 48 9.67 23.63 13.26
C GLU A 48 10.32 22.28 12.91
N PRO A 49 11.62 22.11 13.22
CA PRO A 49 12.31 20.86 12.94
C PRO A 49 11.77 19.74 13.82
N VAL A 50 11.12 18.76 13.21
CA VAL A 50 10.60 17.59 13.92
C VAL A 50 11.73 16.65 14.32
N CYS A 51 11.76 16.25 15.58
CA CYS A 51 12.76 15.34 16.15
C CYS A 51 12.11 14.03 16.66
N GLU A 52 12.88 12.93 16.68
CA GLU A 52 12.37 11.62 17.14
C GLU A 52 11.79 11.66 18.57
N ARG A 53 12.38 12.48 19.46
CA ARG A 53 11.93 12.68 20.84
C ARG A 53 10.51 13.23 21.00
N GLU A 54 9.95 13.81 19.93
CA GLU A 54 8.59 14.36 19.92
C GLU A 54 7.55 13.29 19.60
N ILE A 55 7.99 12.10 19.15
CA ILE A 55 7.14 10.96 18.86
C ILE A 55 6.96 10.16 20.16
N PRO A 56 5.73 9.99 20.67
CA PRO A 56 5.49 9.22 21.90
C PRO A 56 5.95 7.76 21.77
N ASP A 57 6.63 7.25 22.79
CA ASP A 57 7.14 5.87 22.82
C ASP A 57 6.03 4.82 22.63
N SER A 58 4.83 5.08 23.16
CA SER A 58 3.68 4.20 23.00
C SER A 58 3.24 4.05 21.54
N LEU A 59 3.34 5.13 20.75
CA LEU A 59 3.02 5.13 19.32
C LEU A 59 4.09 4.36 18.53
N THR A 60 5.36 4.61 18.84
CA THR A 60 6.49 3.87 18.24
C THR A 60 6.40 2.37 18.54
N ALA A 61 6.10 1.99 19.78
CA ALA A 61 5.93 0.60 20.19
C ALA A 61 4.81 -0.10 19.40
N ARG A 62 3.63 0.55 19.30
CA ARG A 62 2.48 0.01 18.56
C ARG A 62 2.79 -0.18 17.07
N LEU A 63 3.38 0.83 16.42
CA LEU A 63 3.73 0.74 14.99
C LEU A 63 4.78 -0.35 14.72
N ASN A 64 5.72 -0.56 15.64
CA ASN A 64 6.69 -1.63 15.53
C ASN A 64 6.05 -3.01 15.67
N GLU A 65 5.05 -3.18 16.54
CA GLU A 65 4.27 -4.41 16.65
C GLU A 65 3.45 -4.67 15.38
N GLU A 66 2.79 -3.65 14.83
CA GLU A 66 2.05 -3.73 13.57
C GLU A 66 2.96 -4.18 12.41
N ARG A 67 4.16 -3.58 12.29
CA ARG A 67 5.16 -3.99 11.28
C ARG A 67 5.63 -5.44 11.45
N LYS A 68 5.81 -5.91 12.70
CA LYS A 68 6.17 -7.31 12.97
C LYS A 68 5.07 -8.26 12.53
N LEU A 69 3.81 -7.94 12.83
CA LEU A 69 2.66 -8.75 12.43
C LEU A 69 2.49 -8.77 10.91
N GLU A 70 2.67 -7.63 10.25
CA GLU A 70 2.63 -7.54 8.79
C GLU A 70 3.75 -8.35 8.13
N ALA A 71 4.98 -8.28 8.67
CA ALA A 71 6.10 -9.08 8.20
C ALA A 71 5.84 -10.58 8.37
N PHE A 72 5.23 -11.00 9.49
CA PHE A 72 4.82 -12.39 9.73
C PHE A 72 3.79 -12.85 8.69
N LYS A 73 2.69 -12.08 8.51
CA LYS A 73 1.66 -12.40 7.51
C LYS A 73 2.20 -12.42 6.08
N ARG A 74 3.12 -11.50 5.75
CA ARG A 74 3.79 -11.47 4.45
C ARG A 74 4.62 -12.73 4.24
N LYS A 75 5.36 -13.16 5.28
CA LYS A 75 6.14 -14.39 5.28
C LYS A 75 5.24 -15.61 5.03
N GLU A 76 4.15 -15.77 5.78
CA GLU A 76 3.19 -16.86 5.58
C GLU A 76 2.64 -16.86 4.15
N ARG A 77 2.26 -15.69 3.61
CA ARG A 77 1.77 -15.57 2.23
C ARG A 77 2.83 -15.96 1.20
N THR A 78 4.09 -15.55 1.41
CA THR A 78 5.18 -15.96 0.53
C THR A 78 5.51 -17.44 0.64
N GLU A 79 5.27 -18.09 1.79
CA GLU A 79 5.52 -19.52 1.98
C GLU A 79 4.32 -20.40 1.60
N ALA A 80 3.11 -19.85 1.51
CA ALA A 80 1.88 -20.60 1.25
C ALA A 80 1.95 -21.47 -0.02
N HIS A 81 2.65 -21.01 -1.06
CA HIS A 81 2.83 -21.76 -2.31
C HIS A 81 3.73 -23.01 -2.16
N LEU A 82 4.45 -23.15 -1.05
CA LEU A 82 5.29 -24.31 -0.74
C LEU A 82 4.49 -25.46 -0.12
N TYR A 83 3.23 -25.22 0.27
CA TYR A 83 2.37 -26.19 0.92
C TYR A 83 1.20 -26.57 0.02
N MET A 84 0.65 -27.77 0.22
CA MET A 84 -0.59 -28.21 -0.39
C MET A 84 -1.52 -28.81 0.66
N ASN A 85 -2.82 -28.58 0.51
CA ASN A 85 -3.82 -29.20 1.37
C ASN A 85 -4.16 -30.61 0.84
N VAL A 86 -3.91 -31.64 1.64
CA VAL A 86 -4.33 -33.01 1.36
C VAL A 86 -5.53 -33.33 2.23
N HIS A 87 -6.67 -33.59 1.59
CA HIS A 87 -7.89 -34.02 2.28
C HIS A 87 -7.92 -35.54 2.30
N ILE A 88 -7.88 -36.13 3.50
CA ILE A 88 -7.91 -37.58 3.69
C ILE A 88 -9.32 -37.95 4.12
N LEU A 89 -9.95 -38.86 3.37
CA LEU A 89 -11.26 -39.41 3.66
C LEU A 89 -11.10 -40.87 4.09
N THR A 90 -11.80 -41.23 5.15
CA THR A 90 -11.81 -42.59 5.71
C THR A 90 -13.18 -43.21 5.54
N GLU A 91 -13.29 -44.52 5.73
CA GLU A 91 -14.55 -45.25 5.57
C GLU A 91 -15.66 -44.72 6.51
N ASP A 92 -15.29 -44.26 7.70
CA ASP A 92 -16.21 -43.65 8.67
C ASP A 92 -16.90 -42.39 8.11
N ASN A 93 -16.26 -41.68 7.17
CA ASN A 93 -16.85 -40.51 6.51
C ASN A 93 -18.02 -40.87 5.58
N PHE A 94 -18.12 -42.13 5.15
CA PHE A 94 -19.18 -42.61 4.27
C PHE A 94 -20.41 -43.06 5.09
N CYS A 95 -20.22 -43.39 6.37
CA CYS A 95 -21.28 -43.91 7.22
C CYS A 95 -22.36 -42.85 7.49
N GLY A 96 -23.60 -43.14 7.09
CA GLY A 96 -24.76 -42.28 7.34
C GLY A 96 -25.02 -41.21 6.28
N HIS A 97 -24.27 -41.20 5.16
CA HIS A 97 -24.62 -40.38 4.00
C HIS A 97 -25.87 -40.94 3.30
N GLN A 98 -26.83 -40.08 2.96
CA GLN A 98 -28.14 -40.44 2.39
C GLN A 98 -28.37 -39.86 0.98
N GLY A 99 -27.38 -39.14 0.44
CA GLY A 99 -27.42 -38.52 -0.88
C GLY A 99 -26.75 -39.36 -1.96
N ASN A 100 -26.53 -38.75 -3.12
CA ASN A 100 -25.70 -39.33 -4.18
C ASN A 100 -24.21 -39.05 -3.87
N ASP A 101 -23.32 -39.92 -4.38
CA ASP A 101 -21.87 -39.96 -4.10
C ASP A 101 -21.48 -40.56 -2.74
N LEU A 102 -20.17 -40.66 -2.45
CA LEU A 102 -19.64 -41.39 -1.29
C LEU A 102 -19.75 -40.61 0.03
N PHE A 103 -19.75 -39.27 -0.03
CA PHE A 103 -19.81 -38.37 1.11
C PHE A 103 -20.27 -36.97 0.64
N ASP A 104 -20.62 -36.10 1.59
CA ASP A 104 -21.04 -34.73 1.32
C ASP A 104 -19.84 -33.77 1.27
N THR A 105 -19.64 -33.09 0.15
CA THR A 105 -18.51 -32.14 -0.05
C THR A 105 -18.73 -30.77 0.59
N GLU A 106 -19.96 -30.41 0.96
CA GLU A 106 -20.29 -29.11 1.55
C GLU A 106 -20.35 -29.12 3.09
N LYS A 107 -19.98 -30.25 3.71
CA LYS A 107 -19.99 -30.45 5.16
C LYS A 107 -18.66 -30.14 5.85
#